data_AF-A0AAT9QJG3-F1
#
_entry.id   AF-A0AAT9QJG3-F1
#
_cell.length_a   1.000
_cell.length_b   1.000
_cell.length_c   1.000
_cell.angle_alpha   90.00
_cell.angle_beta   90.00
_cell.angle_gamma   90.00
#
_symmetry.space_group_name_H-M   'P 1'
#
loop_
_entity.id
_entity.type
_entity.pdbx_description
1 polymer ?
#
loop_
_entity_poly.entity_id
_entity_poly.type
_entity_poly.pdbx_seq_one_letter_code
_entity_poly.pdbx_strand_id
1 'polypeptide(L)'
;MALRDGRLALVYNHARAGEGTERRLSLYDEIDDDGLADEQGQVAEPDASAFPDDGVKRAFWGTPRSPMTLAISEDSGRSWPIRRNLDVGDGYCLSNNSRDGLNREYSYPSIHQGPDGALNIAYTYFRQAIKFVRVDPQWAYEGTTTPGGES
;
A
#
# COMPACT_ATOMS: atom_id res chain seq x y z
N MET A 1 -13.41 -1.41 9.19
CA MET A 1 -14.14 -1.79 10.41
C MET A 1 -15.31 -0.85 10.64
N ALA A 2 -16.32 -1.25 11.42
CA ALA A 2 -17.35 -0.34 11.92
C ALA A 2 -16.84 0.42 13.15
N LEU A 3 -17.12 1.72 13.21
CA LEU A 3 -16.87 2.58 14.36
C LEU A 3 -18.08 2.56 15.30
N ARG A 4 -17.86 2.97 16.56
CA ARG A 4 -18.91 3.01 17.60
C ARG A 4 -20.10 3.91 17.27
N ASP A 5 -19.92 4.89 16.39
CA ASP A 5 -20.94 5.83 15.94
C ASP A 5 -21.66 5.39 14.65
N GLY A 6 -21.39 4.18 14.16
CA GLY A 6 -22.02 3.61 12.97
C GLY A 6 -21.31 3.94 11.64
N ARG A 7 -20.31 4.82 11.63
CA ARG A 7 -19.47 5.05 10.45
C ARG A 7 -18.58 3.83 10.15
N LEU A 8 -18.08 3.72 8.92
CA LEU A 8 -17.06 2.74 8.57
C LEU A 8 -15.71 3.42 8.36
N ALA A 9 -14.64 2.75 8.77
CA ALA A 9 -13.26 3.15 8.53
C ALA A 9 -12.49 2.10 7.73
N LEU A 10 -11.69 2.54 6.76
CA LEU A 10 -10.84 1.71 5.92
C LEU A 10 -9.44 2.31 5.87
N VAL A 11 -8.41 1.46 5.93
CA VAL A 11 -7.03 1.85 5.67
C VAL A 11 -6.54 1.02 4.49
N TYR A 12 -6.02 1.68 3.46
CA TYR A 12 -5.67 1.05 2.19
C TYR A 12 -4.64 1.87 1.43
N ASN A 13 -4.02 1.27 0.41
CA ASN A 13 -3.22 2.03 -0.53
C ASN A 13 -4.14 2.70 -1.56
N HIS A 14 -4.20 4.03 -1.59
CA HIS A 14 -5.04 4.75 -2.58
C HIS A 14 -4.33 4.86 -3.94
N ALA A 15 -4.01 3.68 -4.50
CA ALA A 15 -3.33 3.52 -5.78
C ALA A 15 -4.17 2.64 -6.71
N ARG A 16 -3.91 2.75 -8.01
CA ARG A 16 -4.48 1.87 -9.04
C ARG A 16 -3.37 1.50 -10.02
N ALA A 17 -3.41 0.29 -10.56
CA ALA A 17 -2.61 -0.08 -11.71
C ALA A 17 -3.14 0.64 -12.97
N GLY A 18 -2.24 1.18 -13.79
CA GLY A 18 -2.55 1.78 -15.09
C GLY A 18 -1.60 1.28 -16.17
N GLU A 19 -1.77 1.77 -17.40
CA GLU A 19 -0.98 1.32 -18.56
C GLU A 19 0.53 1.57 -18.40
N GLY A 20 0.93 2.65 -17.72
CA GLY A 20 2.33 3.00 -17.45
C GLY A 20 2.87 2.51 -16.10
N THR A 21 2.15 1.64 -15.40
CA THR A 21 2.65 1.08 -14.13
C THR A 21 3.66 -0.02 -14.42
N GLU A 22 4.91 0.18 -13.99
CA GLU A 22 6.00 -0.80 -14.08
C GLU A 22 5.59 -2.14 -13.46
N ARG A 23 6.03 -3.25 -14.08
CA ARG A 23 5.53 -4.59 -13.78
C ARG A 23 6.68 -5.51 -13.39
N ARG A 24 6.38 -6.50 -12.55
CA ARG A 24 7.26 -7.64 -12.30
C ARG A 24 6.74 -8.87 -13.01
N LEU A 25 7.65 -9.70 -13.51
CA LEU A 25 7.34 -11.02 -14.05
C LEU A 25 7.06 -12.05 -12.94
N SER A 26 7.69 -11.88 -11.76
CA SER A 26 7.60 -12.81 -10.62
C SER A 26 7.30 -12.09 -9.30
N LEU A 27 6.78 -12.87 -8.33
CA LEU A 27 6.54 -12.44 -6.95
C LEU A 27 7.86 -12.36 -6.15
N TYR A 28 8.91 -13.10 -6.55
CA TYR A 28 10.23 -13.10 -5.94
C TYR A 28 11.33 -12.93 -6.98
N ASP A 29 12.19 -11.92 -6.83
CA ASP A 29 13.38 -11.72 -7.69
C ASP A 29 14.50 -12.73 -7.38
N GLU A 30 14.35 -13.48 -6.29
CA GLU A 30 15.35 -14.42 -5.77
C GLU A 30 15.02 -15.87 -6.16
N ILE A 31 13.87 -16.12 -6.80
CA ILE A 31 13.39 -17.47 -7.12
C ILE A 31 12.94 -17.48 -8.58
N ASP A 32 13.73 -18.14 -9.41
CA ASP A 32 13.41 -18.43 -10.82
C ASP A 32 12.75 -19.82 -10.94
N ASP A 33 12.33 -20.20 -12.16
CA ASP A 33 11.60 -21.45 -12.47
C ASP A 33 12.39 -22.72 -12.06
N ASP A 34 13.68 -22.56 -11.82
CA ASP A 34 14.69 -23.55 -11.48
C ASP A 34 15.23 -23.44 -10.04
N GLY A 35 14.72 -22.51 -9.22
CA GLY A 35 15.03 -22.42 -7.78
C GLY A 35 15.66 -21.09 -7.35
N LEU A 36 16.41 -21.11 -6.23
CA LEU A 36 17.09 -19.91 -5.70
C LEU A 36 18.17 -19.45 -6.69
N ALA A 37 18.07 -18.22 -7.18
CA ALA A 37 19.11 -17.64 -8.03
C ALA A 37 20.38 -17.37 -7.18
N ASP A 38 21.53 -17.93 -7.59
CA ASP A 38 22.82 -17.80 -6.89
C ASP A 38 23.43 -16.39 -6.97
N GLU A 39 22.85 -15.50 -7.78
CA GLU A 39 23.26 -14.10 -7.88
C GLU A 39 22.07 -13.21 -7.53
N GLN A 40 22.35 -12.10 -6.82
CA GLN A 40 21.36 -11.07 -6.47
C GLN A 40 20.71 -10.56 -7.75
N GLY A 41 19.59 -11.19 -8.09
CA GLY A 41 18.99 -11.19 -9.41
C GLY A 41 18.77 -9.78 -9.91
N GLN A 42 19.43 -9.46 -11.02
CA GLN A 42 19.06 -8.34 -11.86
C GLN A 42 17.56 -8.47 -12.13
N VAL A 43 16.76 -7.51 -11.65
CA VAL A 43 15.32 -7.43 -11.93
C VAL A 43 15.13 -7.67 -13.42
N ALA A 44 14.48 -8.79 -13.77
CA ALA A 44 14.09 -9.04 -15.14
C ALA A 44 13.01 -8.01 -15.48
N GLU A 45 13.46 -6.88 -16.01
CA GLU A 45 12.61 -5.88 -16.67
C GLU A 45 11.73 -6.64 -17.67
N PRO A 46 10.41 -6.52 -17.57
CA PRO A 46 9.55 -7.23 -18.50
C PRO A 46 9.81 -6.73 -19.91
N ASP A 47 10.04 -7.65 -20.85
CA ASP A 47 9.99 -7.33 -22.26
C ASP A 47 8.59 -6.76 -22.58
N ALA A 48 8.53 -5.59 -23.20
CA ALA A 48 7.28 -4.97 -23.64
C ALA A 48 6.49 -5.89 -24.60
N SER A 49 7.16 -6.85 -25.25
CA SER A 49 6.55 -7.89 -26.08
C SER A 49 5.88 -9.03 -25.29
N ALA A 50 6.18 -9.16 -23.99
CA ALA A 50 5.65 -10.23 -23.13
C ALA A 50 4.18 -10.00 -22.72
N PHE A 51 3.58 -8.84 -23.02
CA PHE A 51 2.18 -8.53 -22.72
C PHE A 51 1.34 -8.23 -23.98
N PRO A 52 1.16 -9.18 -24.91
CA PRO A 52 0.21 -8.99 -26.02
C PRO A 52 -1.22 -8.85 -25.50
N ASP A 53 -1.98 -7.90 -26.06
CA ASP A 53 -3.41 -7.74 -25.76
C ASP A 53 -4.23 -8.81 -26.50
N ASP A 54 -4.13 -10.05 -26.01
CA ASP A 54 -4.79 -11.25 -26.53
C ASP A 54 -6.14 -11.53 -25.84
N GLY A 55 -6.60 -10.62 -24.98
CA GLY A 55 -7.82 -10.78 -24.18
C GLY A 55 -7.67 -11.70 -22.95
N VAL A 56 -6.47 -12.21 -22.66
CA VAL A 56 -6.23 -13.08 -21.50
C VAL A 56 -5.88 -12.24 -20.26
N LYS A 57 -6.72 -12.34 -19.21
CA LYS A 57 -6.45 -11.70 -17.90
C LYS A 57 -5.25 -12.37 -17.22
N ARG A 58 -4.11 -11.68 -17.22
CA ARG A 58 -2.91 -12.08 -16.49
C ARG A 58 -2.80 -11.36 -15.14
N ALA A 59 -2.11 -12.00 -14.20
CA ALA A 59 -1.83 -11.40 -12.89
C ALA A 59 -0.95 -10.15 -13.07
N PHE A 60 -1.28 -9.09 -12.32
CA PHE A 60 -0.56 -7.82 -12.32
C PHE A 60 0.27 -7.73 -11.04
N TRP A 61 1.60 -7.79 -11.16
CA TRP A 61 2.55 -7.67 -10.05
C TRP A 61 3.33 -6.36 -10.17
N GLY A 62 3.50 -5.64 -9.06
CA GLY A 62 4.23 -4.36 -9.03
C GLY A 62 3.36 -3.11 -8.88
N THR A 63 2.05 -3.21 -8.57
CA THR A 63 1.23 -2.02 -8.29
C THR A 63 1.84 -1.21 -7.15
N PRO A 64 2.11 0.10 -7.35
CA PRO A 64 2.64 0.96 -6.31
C PRO A 64 1.80 0.87 -5.05
N ARG A 65 2.48 0.68 -3.92
CA ARG A 65 1.84 0.55 -2.61
C ARG A 65 2.03 1.83 -1.81
N SER A 66 1.54 2.93 -2.38
CA SER A 66 1.53 4.28 -1.82
C SER A 66 0.48 5.14 -2.55
N PRO A 67 -0.16 6.11 -1.88
CA PRO A 67 -0.03 6.47 -0.47
C PRO A 67 -0.71 5.46 0.47
N MET A 68 -0.39 5.51 1.77
CA MET A 68 -1.17 4.83 2.81
C MET A 68 -2.28 5.78 3.28
N THR A 69 -3.55 5.40 3.10
CA THR A 69 -4.69 6.31 3.26
C THR A 69 -5.71 5.77 4.25
N LEU A 70 -6.13 6.62 5.19
CA LEU A 70 -7.33 6.43 6.01
C LEU A 70 -8.54 7.03 5.29
N ALA A 71 -9.62 6.26 5.20
CA ALA A 71 -10.90 6.72 4.66
C ALA A 71 -12.06 6.43 5.62
N ILE A 72 -13.03 7.34 5.64
CA ILE A 72 -14.27 7.21 6.40
C ILE A 72 -15.46 7.22 5.44
N SER A 73 -16.40 6.33 5.71
CA SER A 73 -17.71 6.28 5.05
C SER A 73 -18.80 6.51 6.07
N GLU A 74 -19.72 7.42 5.73
CA GLU A 74 -20.90 7.77 6.52
C GLU A 74 -22.18 7.10 5.97
N ASP A 75 -22.09 6.44 4.81
CA ASP A 75 -23.21 5.87 4.07
C ASP A 75 -23.12 4.34 3.96
N SER A 76 -22.64 3.69 5.04
CA SER A 76 -22.47 2.23 5.12
C SER A 76 -21.57 1.63 4.03
N GLY A 77 -20.52 2.35 3.63
CA GLY A 77 -19.50 1.88 2.69
C GLY A 77 -19.83 2.09 1.21
N ARG A 78 -20.93 2.79 0.89
CA ARG A 78 -21.32 3.08 -0.51
C ARG A 78 -20.39 4.10 -1.14
N SER A 79 -19.93 5.07 -0.38
CA SER A 79 -18.95 6.07 -0.79
C SER A 79 -17.92 6.35 0.31
N TRP A 80 -16.77 6.89 -0.10
CA TRP A 80 -15.63 7.18 0.77
C TRP A 80 -15.08 8.58 0.49
N PRO A 81 -15.87 9.66 0.61
CA PRO A 81 -15.42 11.01 0.26
C PRO A 81 -14.38 11.55 1.25
N ILE A 82 -14.44 11.13 2.51
CA ILE A 82 -13.53 11.58 3.57
C ILE A 82 -12.30 10.69 3.55
N ARG A 83 -11.16 11.25 3.15
CA ARG A 83 -9.89 10.53 2.98
C ARG A 83 -8.71 11.41 3.35
N ARG A 84 -7.73 10.82 4.04
CA ARG A 84 -6.48 11.50 4.38
C ARG A 84 -5.30 10.52 4.38
N ASN A 85 -4.17 10.96 3.86
CA ASN A 85 -2.96 10.15 3.78
C ASN A 85 -2.24 10.12 5.13
N LEU A 86 -1.99 8.91 5.62
CA LEU A 86 -1.18 8.62 6.81
C LEU A 86 0.32 8.63 6.49
N ASP A 87 0.67 8.33 5.25
CA ASP A 87 2.00 8.52 4.66
C ASP A 87 1.88 8.62 3.14
N VAL A 88 2.80 9.37 2.54
CA VAL A 88 2.97 9.49 1.10
C VAL A 88 4.42 9.14 0.76
N GLY A 89 4.61 8.32 -0.26
CA GLY A 89 5.92 7.93 -0.79
C GLY A 89 5.80 7.58 -2.27
N ASP A 90 6.91 7.18 -2.89
CA ASP A 90 6.90 6.70 -4.28
C ASP A 90 6.25 5.30 -4.41
N GLY A 91 6.18 4.54 -3.31
CA GLY A 91 5.54 3.23 -3.26
C GLY A 91 6.30 2.15 -4.04
N TYR A 92 7.60 2.37 -4.28
CA TYR A 92 8.41 1.48 -5.10
C TYR A 92 8.47 0.07 -4.49
N CYS A 93 7.91 -0.91 -5.20
CA CYS A 93 7.77 -2.30 -4.74
C CYS A 93 8.30 -3.33 -5.75
N LEU A 94 9.15 -2.89 -6.69
CA LEU A 94 9.67 -3.74 -7.76
C LEU A 94 10.79 -4.68 -7.30
N SER A 95 11.37 -4.43 -6.12
CA SER A 95 12.34 -5.33 -5.50
C SER A 95 11.79 -5.92 -4.20
N ASN A 96 12.13 -7.17 -3.93
CA ASN A 96 11.94 -7.75 -2.59
C ASN A 96 13.08 -7.46 -1.62
N ASN A 97 14.16 -6.81 -2.07
CA ASN A 97 15.26 -6.42 -1.20
C ASN A 97 14.82 -5.31 -0.23
N SER A 98 14.37 -5.74 0.95
CA SER A 98 14.05 -4.86 2.08
C SER A 98 15.27 -4.52 2.93
N ARG A 99 16.35 -5.32 2.84
CA ARG A 99 17.57 -5.14 3.64
C ARG A 99 18.28 -3.83 3.28
N ASP A 100 18.38 -3.53 1.99
CA ASP A 100 19.11 -2.36 1.49
C ASP A 100 18.19 -1.14 1.26
N GLY A 101 16.92 -1.22 1.67
CA GLY A 101 15.96 -0.11 1.57
C GLY A 101 15.50 0.22 0.14
N LEU A 102 15.72 -0.70 -0.80
CA LEU A 102 15.27 -0.52 -2.19
C LEU A 102 13.76 -0.61 -2.29
N ASN A 103 13.11 -1.47 -1.50
CA ASN A 103 11.65 -1.49 -1.37
C ASN A 103 11.16 -0.34 -0.47
N ARG A 104 10.33 0.55 -1.04
CA ARG A 104 9.75 1.73 -0.37
C ARG A 104 8.23 1.67 -0.35
N GLU A 105 7.69 0.48 -0.11
CA GLU A 105 6.26 0.18 -0.09
C GLU A 105 5.62 0.38 1.30
N TYR A 106 4.33 0.72 1.33
CA TYR A 106 3.50 0.60 2.54
C TYR A 106 2.53 -0.57 2.39
N SER A 107 2.61 -1.56 3.28
CA SER A 107 1.86 -2.81 3.13
C SER A 107 1.10 -3.23 4.38
N TYR A 108 0.12 -4.12 4.20
CA TYR A 108 -0.58 -4.83 5.27
C TYR A 108 -1.15 -3.93 6.37
N PRO A 109 -2.00 -2.95 6.03
CA PRO A 109 -2.61 -2.09 7.04
C PRO A 109 -3.61 -2.85 7.90
N SER A 110 -3.69 -2.46 9.16
CA SER A 110 -4.71 -2.86 10.14
C SER A 110 -5.23 -1.61 10.87
N ILE A 111 -6.49 -1.67 11.31
CA ILE A 111 -7.14 -0.57 12.02
C ILE A 111 -8.05 -1.11 13.12
N HIS A 112 -7.98 -0.49 14.30
CA HIS A 112 -8.81 -0.78 15.45
C HIS A 112 -9.19 0.50 16.22
N GLN A 113 -10.46 0.68 16.55
CA GLN A 113 -10.92 1.78 17.42
C GLN A 113 -10.77 1.38 18.90
N GLY A 114 -9.94 2.14 19.62
CA GLY A 114 -9.70 1.96 21.05
C GLY A 114 -10.90 2.31 21.94
N PRO A 115 -10.83 2.02 23.25
CA PRO A 115 -11.89 2.34 24.21
C PRO A 115 -12.13 3.84 24.39
N ASP A 116 -11.12 4.65 24.13
CA ASP A 116 -11.11 6.11 24.13
C ASP A 116 -11.67 6.74 22.83
N GLY A 117 -12.04 5.92 21.84
CA GLY A 117 -12.57 6.36 20.56
C GLY A 117 -11.50 6.64 19.49
N ALA A 118 -10.21 6.66 19.85
CA ALA A 118 -9.13 6.88 18.90
C ALA A 118 -8.94 5.68 17.95
N LEU A 119 -8.52 5.96 16.71
CA LEU A 119 -8.15 4.95 15.72
C LEU A 119 -6.68 4.60 15.90
N ASN A 120 -6.42 3.33 16.18
CA ASN A 120 -5.10 2.73 16.26
C ASN A 120 -4.83 2.01 14.94
N ILE A 121 -3.81 2.44 14.21
CA ILE A 121 -3.53 2.00 12.85
C ILE A 121 -2.09 1.50 12.81
N ALA A 122 -1.86 0.33 12.22
CA ALA A 122 -0.53 -0.22 12.03
C ALA A 122 -0.36 -0.74 10.60
N TYR A 123 0.82 -0.53 10.01
CA TYR A 123 1.17 -1.04 8.68
C TYR A 123 2.67 -1.29 8.58
N THR A 124 3.04 -2.15 7.64
CA THR A 124 4.44 -2.39 7.27
C THR A 124 4.98 -1.16 6.54
N TYR A 125 6.10 -0.63 7.02
CA TYR A 125 6.82 0.50 6.46
C TYR A 125 8.10 0.00 5.81
N PHE A 126 8.18 0.06 4.48
CA PHE A 126 9.34 -0.30 3.65
C PHE A 126 9.85 -1.73 3.86
N ARG A 127 9.00 -2.63 4.42
CA ARG A 127 9.38 -3.98 4.88
C ARG A 127 10.54 -4.00 5.89
N GLN A 128 10.76 -2.90 6.58
CA GLN A 128 11.82 -2.72 7.57
C GLN A 128 11.26 -2.57 8.98
N ALA A 129 10.07 -1.98 9.10
CA ALA A 129 9.44 -1.73 10.38
C ALA A 129 7.92 -1.87 10.29
N ILE A 130 7.28 -1.90 11.47
CA ILE A 130 5.84 -1.68 11.60
C ILE A 130 5.66 -0.25 12.11
N LYS A 131 5.04 0.62 11.31
CA LYS A 131 4.66 1.96 11.74
C LYS A 131 3.32 1.89 12.45
N PHE A 132 3.22 2.56 13.58
CA PHE A 132 1.99 2.73 14.35
C PHE A 132 1.57 4.19 14.35
N VAL A 133 0.30 4.45 14.04
CA VAL A 133 -0.30 5.78 14.02
C VAL A 133 -1.58 5.75 14.86
N ARG A 134 -1.74 6.73 15.74
CA ARG A 134 -2.95 6.93 16.53
C ARG A 134 -3.53 8.31 16.22
N VAL A 135 -4.78 8.35 15.78
CA VAL A 135 -5.50 9.58 15.41
C VAL A 135 -6.92 9.56 15.95
N ASP A 136 -7.49 10.74 16.20
CA ASP A 136 -8.92 10.87 16.37
C ASP A 136 -9.64 10.60 15.04
N PRO A 137 -10.83 9.94 14.99
CA PRO A 137 -11.58 9.79 13.74
C PRO A 137 -11.81 11.10 12.97
N GLN A 138 -11.97 12.23 13.67
CA GLN A 138 -12.16 13.55 13.09
C GLN A 138 -10.93 14.04 12.30
N TRP A 139 -9.74 13.54 12.62
CA TRP A 139 -8.51 13.89 11.91
C TRP A 139 -8.61 13.62 10.39
N ALA A 140 -9.39 12.62 9.98
CA ALA A 140 -9.60 12.30 8.56
C ALA A 140 -10.30 13.43 7.77
N TYR A 141 -10.92 14.40 8.44
CA TYR A 141 -11.67 15.50 7.86
C TYR A 141 -10.83 16.79 7.69
N GLU A 142 -9.63 16.85 8.28
CA GLU A 142 -8.91 18.12 8.52
C GLU A 142 -7.75 18.40 7.52
N GLY A 143 -7.94 18.13 6.22
CA GLY A 143 -6.97 18.52 5.16
C GLY A 143 -5.85 17.52 4.88
N THR A 144 -4.71 17.96 4.32
CA THR A 144 -3.72 17.08 3.66
C THR A 144 -2.47 16.72 4.48
N THR A 145 -2.26 17.26 5.68
CA THR A 145 -1.02 17.04 6.45
C THR A 145 -0.91 15.59 6.93
N THR A 146 0.28 14.99 6.80
CA THR A 146 0.59 13.64 7.30
C THR A 146 0.80 13.67 8.82
N PRO A 147 0.26 12.73 9.62
CA PRO A 147 0.51 12.71 11.07
C PRO A 147 2.01 12.55 11.36
N GLY A 148 2.56 13.45 12.17
CA GLY A 148 3.96 13.35 12.65
C GLY A 148 5.03 13.62 11.58
N GLY A 149 4.68 14.18 10.42
CA GLY A 149 5.66 14.77 9.51
C GLY A 149 6.18 16.09 10.07
N GLU A 150 7.50 16.30 10.05
CA GLU A 150 8.07 17.62 10.36
C GLU A 150 7.55 18.65 9.34
N SER A 151 7.16 19.82 9.85
CA SER A 151 6.66 20.97 9.09
C SER A 151 7.74 21.67 8.29
#